data_AF-A0A7W1F2L5-F1
#
_entry.id   AF-A0A7W1F2L5-F1
#
_cell.length_a   1.000
_cell.length_b   1.000
_cell.length_c   1.000
_cell.angle_alpha   90.00
_cell.angle_beta   90.00
_cell.angle_gamma   90.00
#
_symmetry.space_group_name_H-M   'P 1'
#
loop_
_entity.id
_entity.type
_entity.pdbx_description
1 polymer ?
#
loop_
_entity_poly.entity_id
_entity_poly.type
_entity_poly.pdbx_seq_one_letter_code
_entity_poly.pdbx_strand_id
1 'polypeptide(L)'
;MSAELSDETVNMIPLIDCMFFLILFFMMVTKFTPEEKAIASLLPTDKGQTSAASSAPTPTVQVNIAIYPAGMDKGFQPSEYATQLDEMVKKGSFAKTVYLRVGGHAPIEVQGAPLATKEIVTPAMKEQIGAVHSYIDERLTELEASGQPRKDQPPVIVHCYSGLPWKFSLVAYDAVRAFESKKAGGKLNKVHADLLDAREVTFAPPRIRNYSANEMGNELYEIVHLR
;
A
#
# COMPACT_ATOMS: atom_id res chain seq x y z
N MET A 1 -2.68 65.26 41.54
CA MET A 1 -3.55 64.15 41.10
C MET A 1 -2.61 63.05 40.65
N SER A 2 -2.37 62.07 41.52
CA SER A 2 -1.41 60.99 41.29
C SER A 2 -2.03 59.96 40.35
N ALA A 3 -1.43 59.75 39.19
CA ALA A 3 -1.83 58.69 38.26
C ALA A 3 -1.19 57.37 38.72
N GLU A 4 -2.06 56.42 39.09
CA GLU A 4 -1.68 55.04 39.39
C GLU A 4 -1.13 54.37 38.12
N LEU A 5 0.13 53.94 38.17
CA LEU A 5 0.70 52.98 37.23
C LEU A 5 0.10 51.61 37.59
N SER A 6 -0.95 51.20 36.89
CA SER A 6 -1.46 49.83 37.00
C SER A 6 -0.46 48.88 36.36
N ASP A 7 0.21 48.12 37.20
CA ASP A 7 1.12 47.03 36.86
C ASP A 7 0.32 45.93 36.13
N GLU A 8 0.27 45.96 34.80
CA GLU A 8 -0.25 44.88 33.96
C GLU A 8 0.75 43.71 33.96
N THR A 9 0.85 43.01 35.09
CA THR A 9 1.55 41.73 35.14
C THR A 9 0.77 40.72 34.31
N VAL A 10 1.24 40.46 33.08
CA VAL A 10 0.67 39.46 32.18
C VAL A 10 0.60 38.12 32.91
N ASN A 11 -0.61 37.56 33.04
CA ASN A 11 -0.80 36.27 33.69
C ASN A 11 -0.25 35.15 32.79
N MET A 12 0.95 34.66 33.12
CA MET A 12 1.69 33.67 32.32
C MET A 12 1.15 32.24 32.48
N ILE A 13 0.32 31.97 33.49
CA ILE A 13 -0.19 30.62 33.80
C ILE A 13 -0.98 30.01 32.62
N PRO A 14 -1.98 30.68 32.03
CA PRO A 14 -2.70 30.12 30.87
C PRO A 14 -1.82 29.96 29.62
N LEU A 15 -0.78 30.79 29.46
CA LEU A 15 0.15 30.68 28.34
C LEU A 15 1.05 29.44 28.47
N ILE A 16 1.51 29.17 29.69
CA ILE A 16 2.31 27.98 30.02
C ILE A 16 1.49 26.71 29.78
N ASP A 17 0.23 26.65 30.26
CA ASP A 17 -0.64 25.49 30.04
C ASP A 17 -0.88 25.23 28.55
N CYS A 18 -1.12 26.28 27.77
CA CYS A 18 -1.32 26.16 26.32
C CYS A 18 -0.06 25.63 25.61
N MET A 19 1.12 26.09 26.01
CA MET A 19 2.39 25.56 25.48
C MET A 19 2.64 24.11 25.87
N PHE A 20 2.35 23.72 27.13
CA PHE A 20 2.48 22.33 27.57
C PHE A 20 1.53 21.39 26.83
N PHE A 21 0.29 21.82 26.58
CA PHE A 21 -0.66 21.04 25.78
C PHE A 21 -0.20 20.85 24.34
N LEU A 22 0.39 21.87 23.71
CA LEU A 22 0.96 21.74 22.37
C LEU A 22 2.14 20.78 22.33
N ILE A 23 3.04 20.82 23.32
CA ILE A 23 4.18 19.92 23.40
C ILE A 23 3.72 18.46 23.61
N LEU A 24 2.78 18.22 24.52
CA LEU A 24 2.23 16.88 24.76
C LEU A 24 1.47 16.35 23.53
N PHE A 25 0.74 17.22 22.83
CA PHE A 25 0.08 16.88 21.57
C PHE A 25 1.11 16.46 20.51
N PHE A 26 2.17 17.24 20.31
CA PHE A 26 3.23 16.85 19.39
C PHE A 26 3.90 15.54 19.82
N MET A 27 4.25 15.36 21.10
CA MET A 27 4.84 14.11 21.59
C MET A 27 3.97 12.87 21.37
N MET A 28 2.64 13.00 21.49
CA MET A 28 1.72 11.88 21.25
C MET A 28 1.46 11.61 19.77
N VAL A 29 1.45 12.64 18.92
CA VAL A 29 1.12 12.52 17.49
C VAL A 29 2.37 12.26 16.63
N THR A 30 3.56 12.65 17.08
CA THR A 30 4.84 12.26 16.47
C THR A 30 5.16 10.81 16.84
N LYS A 31 4.44 9.86 16.26
CA LYS A 31 4.94 8.49 16.17
C LYS A 31 6.04 8.50 15.11
N PHE A 32 7.29 8.44 15.55
CA PHE A 32 8.42 8.25 14.65
C PHE A 32 8.11 7.09 13.70
N THR A 33 8.05 7.40 12.41
CA THR A 33 7.88 6.36 11.40
C THR A 33 9.12 5.46 11.42
N PRO A 34 9.00 4.18 11.01
CA PRO A 34 10.14 3.26 10.99
C PRO A 34 11.37 3.82 10.25
N GLU A 35 11.13 4.66 9.23
CA GLU A 35 12.17 5.35 8.45
C GLU A 35 12.99 6.35 9.29
N GLU A 36 12.38 7.06 10.25
CA GLU A 36 13.10 8.00 11.12
C GLU A 36 13.95 7.29 12.17
N LYS A 37 13.55 6.08 12.60
CA LYS A 37 14.36 5.23 13.49
C LYS A 37 15.63 4.71 12.82
N ALA A 38 15.64 4.55 11.49
CA ALA A 38 16.84 4.18 10.75
C ALA A 38 17.89 5.31 10.74
N ILE A 39 17.46 6.57 10.80
CA ILE A 39 18.36 7.73 10.86
C ILE A 39 19.03 7.84 12.25
N ALA A 40 18.31 7.48 13.32
CA ALA A 40 18.90 7.42 14.67
C ALA A 40 20.04 6.39 14.79
N SER A 41 20.04 5.34 13.94
CA SER A 41 21.15 4.37 13.82
C SER A 41 22.36 4.92 13.07
N LEU A 42 22.21 6.00 12.31
CA LEU A 42 23.28 6.64 11.54
C LEU A 42 23.96 7.78 12.31
N LEU A 43 23.38 8.20 13.44
CA LEU A 43 24.02 9.18 14.32
C LEU A 43 25.14 8.48 15.11
N PRO A 44 26.37 9.03 15.14
CA PRO A 44 27.45 8.48 15.94
C PRO A 44 27.04 8.54 17.41
N THR A 45 26.73 7.40 18.01
CA THR A 45 26.61 7.31 19.46
C THR A 45 28.02 7.24 20.03
N ASP A 46 28.34 8.21 20.88
CA ASP A 46 29.63 8.39 21.53
C ASP A 46 29.87 7.30 22.60
N LYS A 47 29.93 6.04 22.15
CA LYS A 47 30.37 4.87 22.91
C LYS A 47 31.07 3.90 21.96
N GLY A 48 32.39 3.83 22.12
CA GLY A 48 33.29 2.72 21.77
C GLY A 48 32.90 1.83 20.60
N GLN A 49 33.65 1.95 19.51
CA GLN A 49 33.70 1.00 18.40
C GLN A 49 33.77 -0.47 18.88
N THR A 50 32.62 -1.12 18.89
CA THR A 50 32.49 -2.48 18.39
C THR A 50 31.55 -2.40 17.20
N SER A 51 32.14 -2.32 16.01
CA SER A 51 31.41 -2.50 14.75
C SER A 51 30.89 -3.93 14.69
N ALA A 52 29.80 -4.22 15.39
CA ALA A 52 28.87 -5.22 14.90
C ALA A 52 28.32 -4.65 13.60
N ALA A 53 28.60 -5.32 12.49
CA ALA A 53 27.94 -5.03 11.24
C ALA A 53 26.42 -5.14 11.51
N SER A 54 25.74 -3.99 11.62
CA SER A 54 24.30 -3.97 11.53
C SER A 54 23.98 -4.44 10.13
N SER A 55 23.62 -5.71 9.99
CA SER A 55 22.97 -6.19 8.79
C SER A 55 21.76 -5.28 8.60
N ALA A 56 21.83 -4.37 7.61
CA ALA A 56 20.63 -3.73 7.11
C ALA A 56 19.59 -4.85 6.95
N PRO A 57 18.37 -4.70 7.51
CA PRO A 57 17.40 -5.78 7.46
C PRO A 57 17.27 -6.19 5.99
N THR A 58 17.63 -7.45 5.71
CA THR A 58 17.55 -8.01 4.37
C THR A 58 16.16 -7.68 3.84
N PRO A 59 16.02 -7.10 2.63
CA PRO A 59 14.70 -6.76 2.11
C PRO A 59 13.82 -8.00 2.24
N THR A 60 12.77 -7.90 3.05
CA THR A 60 11.83 -9.01 3.22
C THR A 60 11.27 -9.31 1.84
N VAL A 61 11.52 -10.52 1.36
CA VAL A 61 10.92 -10.99 0.10
C VAL A 61 9.41 -10.81 0.26
N GLN A 62 8.82 -9.96 -0.59
CA GLN A 62 7.40 -9.62 -0.56
C GLN A 62 6.77 -10.06 -1.88
N VAL A 63 5.49 -10.43 -1.83
CA VAL A 63 4.72 -10.77 -3.03
C VAL A 63 3.94 -9.54 -3.47
N ASN A 64 4.33 -8.96 -4.60
CA ASN A 64 3.68 -7.78 -5.16
C ASN A 64 2.54 -8.20 -6.09
N ILE A 65 1.33 -7.70 -5.86
CA ILE A 65 0.23 -7.78 -6.81
C ILE A 65 0.15 -6.44 -7.52
N ALA A 66 0.45 -6.39 -8.82
CA ALA A 66 0.44 -5.18 -9.62
C ALA A 66 -0.83 -5.10 -10.48
N ILE A 67 -1.57 -3.99 -10.37
CA ILE A 67 -2.82 -3.73 -11.08
C ILE A 67 -2.67 -2.40 -11.82
N TYR A 68 -2.75 -2.45 -13.15
CA TYR A 68 -2.49 -1.30 -14.02
C TYR A 68 -3.23 -1.43 -15.36
N PRO A 69 -3.45 -0.34 -16.12
CA PRO A 69 -4.17 -0.39 -17.39
C PRO A 69 -3.56 -1.39 -18.38
N ALA A 70 -4.40 -2.11 -19.12
CA ALA A 70 -3.92 -3.04 -20.15
C ALA A 70 -3.19 -2.30 -21.28
N GLY A 71 -2.16 -2.93 -21.84
CA GLY A 71 -1.31 -2.34 -22.88
C GLY A 71 -0.10 -1.56 -22.36
N MET A 72 0.10 -1.50 -21.04
CA MET A 72 1.30 -0.93 -20.44
C MET A 72 2.38 -2.00 -20.28
N ASP A 73 3.31 -2.07 -21.23
CA ASP A 73 4.42 -3.03 -21.23
C ASP A 73 5.66 -2.47 -20.54
N LYS A 74 6.59 -3.36 -20.14
CA LYS A 74 7.91 -2.96 -19.61
C LYS A 74 8.76 -2.34 -20.71
N GLY A 75 9.66 -1.43 -20.32
CA GLY A 75 10.67 -0.84 -21.23
C GLY A 75 10.41 0.61 -21.63
N PHE A 76 9.29 1.20 -21.22
CA PHE A 76 9.00 2.61 -21.41
C PHE A 76 9.53 3.46 -20.25
N GLN A 77 9.85 4.72 -20.56
CA GLN A 77 10.17 5.75 -19.58
C GLN A 77 8.89 6.34 -18.96
N PRO A 78 8.97 6.96 -17.76
CA PRO A 78 7.81 7.57 -17.12
C PRO A 78 7.01 8.53 -18.00
N SER A 79 7.67 9.37 -18.81
CA SER A 79 7.01 10.31 -19.73
C SER A 79 6.20 9.60 -20.83
N GLU A 80 6.67 8.44 -21.28
CA GLU A 80 6.00 7.64 -22.30
C GLU A 80 4.76 6.97 -21.72
N TYR A 81 4.84 6.45 -20.48
CA TYR A 81 3.65 5.94 -19.77
C TYR A 81 2.59 7.02 -19.58
N ALA A 82 3.00 8.25 -19.22
CA ALA A 82 2.07 9.37 -19.12
C ALA A 82 1.38 9.68 -20.47
N THR A 83 2.14 9.64 -21.56
CA THR A 83 1.60 9.87 -22.92
C THR A 83 0.62 8.77 -23.33
N GLN A 84 0.97 7.50 -23.10
CA GLN A 84 0.09 6.35 -23.37
C GLN A 84 -1.21 6.44 -22.55
N LEU A 85 -1.09 6.83 -21.28
CA LEU A 85 -2.23 7.02 -20.40
C LEU A 85 -3.18 8.10 -20.93
N ASP A 86 -2.65 9.27 -21.30
CA ASP A 86 -3.43 10.37 -21.88
C ASP A 86 -4.18 9.93 -23.14
N GLU A 87 -3.53 9.13 -24.00
CA GLU A 87 -4.18 8.55 -25.16
C GLU A 87 -5.31 7.58 -24.80
N MET A 88 -5.09 6.71 -23.83
CA MET A 88 -6.12 5.76 -23.37
C MET A 88 -7.32 6.48 -22.75
N VAL A 89 -7.08 7.57 -22.03
CA VAL A 89 -8.15 8.42 -21.47
C VAL A 89 -8.94 9.08 -22.60
N LYS A 90 -8.27 9.69 -23.59
CA LYS A 90 -8.92 10.29 -24.78
C LYS A 90 -9.75 9.27 -25.58
N LYS A 91 -9.25 8.04 -25.70
CA LYS A 91 -9.93 6.92 -26.39
C LYS A 91 -11.02 6.25 -25.53
N GLY A 92 -11.13 6.60 -24.24
CA GLY A 92 -12.04 5.98 -23.29
C GLY A 92 -11.75 4.49 -23.04
N SER A 93 -10.51 4.04 -23.22
CA SER A 93 -10.08 2.65 -22.98
C SER A 93 -9.39 2.43 -21.64
N PHE A 94 -9.02 3.51 -20.93
CA PHE A 94 -8.21 3.48 -19.71
C PHE A 94 -8.62 2.44 -18.66
N ALA A 95 -9.92 2.30 -18.37
CA ALA A 95 -10.43 1.38 -17.36
C ALA A 95 -11.28 0.24 -17.97
N LYS A 96 -11.24 0.05 -19.29
CA LYS A 96 -12.01 -1.01 -19.96
C LYS A 96 -11.41 -2.39 -19.71
N THR A 97 -10.08 -2.47 -19.78
CA THR A 97 -9.33 -3.70 -19.53
C THR A 97 -8.10 -3.34 -18.71
N VAL A 98 -7.84 -4.12 -17.67
CA VAL A 98 -6.78 -3.90 -16.68
C VAL A 98 -5.94 -5.17 -16.60
N TYR A 99 -4.62 -5.03 -16.47
CA TYR A 99 -3.73 -6.13 -16.19
C TYR A 99 -3.58 -6.30 -14.68
N LEU A 100 -3.73 -7.55 -14.22
CA LEU A 100 -3.45 -7.98 -12.86
C LEU A 100 -2.32 -9.00 -12.92
N ARG A 101 -1.22 -8.69 -12.24
CA ARG A 101 -0.03 -9.53 -12.15
C ARG A 101 0.30 -9.87 -10.71
N VAL A 102 0.64 -11.12 -10.43
CA VAL A 102 1.19 -11.53 -9.12
C VAL A 102 2.68 -11.82 -9.29
N GLY A 103 3.51 -11.16 -8.49
CA GLY A 103 4.96 -11.26 -8.55
C GLY A 103 5.54 -10.99 -9.94
N GLY A 104 6.43 -11.88 -10.38
CA GLY A 104 7.09 -11.84 -11.69
C GLY A 104 6.36 -12.59 -12.81
N HIS A 105 5.15 -13.10 -12.57
CA HIS A 105 4.43 -13.94 -13.54
C HIS A 105 3.78 -13.14 -14.67
N ALA A 106 3.25 -13.82 -15.70
CA ALA A 106 2.48 -13.17 -16.76
C ALA A 106 1.14 -12.61 -16.20
N PRO A 107 0.72 -11.39 -16.58
CA PRO A 107 -0.54 -10.82 -16.12
C PRO A 107 -1.75 -11.52 -16.74
N ILE A 108 -2.90 -11.42 -16.08
CA ILE A 108 -4.22 -11.71 -16.66
C ILE A 108 -4.98 -10.44 -16.98
N GLU A 109 -5.91 -10.53 -17.92
CA GLU A 109 -6.82 -9.44 -18.26
C GLU A 109 -8.07 -9.44 -17.37
N VAL A 110 -8.41 -8.27 -16.85
CA VAL A 110 -9.57 -8.04 -15.99
C VAL A 110 -10.44 -6.97 -16.65
N GLN A 111 -11.66 -7.32 -17.04
CA GLN A 111 -12.56 -6.41 -17.74
C GLN A 111 -13.26 -5.44 -16.76
N GLY A 112 -13.24 -4.15 -17.03
CA GLY A 112 -13.86 -3.16 -16.15
C GLY A 112 -15.39 -3.17 -16.20
N ALA A 113 -15.97 -3.54 -17.34
CA ALA A 113 -17.43 -3.45 -17.55
C ALA A 113 -18.23 -4.37 -16.61
N PRO A 114 -17.90 -5.66 -16.43
CA PRO A 114 -18.62 -6.53 -15.49
C PRO A 114 -18.52 -6.05 -14.03
N LEU A 115 -17.45 -5.32 -13.67
CA LEU A 115 -17.25 -4.76 -12.34
C LEU A 115 -17.87 -3.36 -12.16
N ALA A 116 -18.41 -2.76 -13.23
CA ALA A 116 -18.99 -1.41 -13.22
C ALA A 116 -20.52 -1.39 -13.13
N THR A 117 -21.17 -2.54 -13.28
CA THR A 117 -22.63 -2.64 -13.11
C THR A 117 -23.06 -2.32 -11.68
N LYS A 118 -24.22 -1.67 -11.54
CA LYS A 118 -24.89 -1.41 -10.26
C LYS A 118 -25.74 -2.60 -9.78
N GLU A 119 -25.93 -3.60 -10.64
CA GLU A 119 -26.66 -4.81 -10.29
C GLU A 119 -25.88 -5.61 -9.25
N ILE A 120 -26.61 -6.22 -8.31
CA ILE A 120 -26.04 -6.79 -7.09
C ILE A 120 -24.98 -7.85 -7.39
N VAL A 121 -25.24 -8.77 -8.34
CA VAL A 121 -24.23 -9.68 -8.88
C VAL A 121 -24.69 -10.22 -10.25
N THR A 122 -23.92 -9.98 -11.32
CA THR A 122 -24.18 -10.57 -12.65
C THR A 122 -23.37 -11.86 -12.84
N PRO A 123 -23.81 -12.80 -13.72
CA PRO A 123 -23.02 -13.99 -14.07
C PRO A 123 -21.61 -13.64 -14.57
N ALA A 124 -21.50 -12.62 -15.44
CA ALA A 124 -20.21 -12.13 -15.95
C ALA A 124 -19.30 -11.58 -14.83
N MET A 125 -19.87 -10.88 -13.85
CA MET A 125 -19.11 -10.44 -12.67
C MET A 125 -18.60 -11.63 -11.87
N LYS A 126 -19.43 -12.66 -11.62
CA LYS A 126 -19.01 -13.87 -10.89
C LYS A 126 -17.89 -14.62 -11.60
N GLU A 127 -18.04 -14.80 -12.91
CA GLU A 127 -17.04 -15.48 -13.74
C GLU A 127 -15.70 -14.74 -13.66
N GLN A 128 -15.72 -13.42 -13.80
CA GLN A 128 -14.50 -12.62 -13.75
C GLN A 128 -13.86 -12.61 -12.35
N ILE A 129 -14.66 -12.49 -11.28
CA ILE A 129 -14.16 -12.61 -9.90
C ILE A 129 -13.55 -14.01 -9.70
N GLY A 130 -14.22 -15.06 -10.17
CA GLY A 130 -13.73 -16.44 -10.12
C GLY A 130 -12.39 -16.62 -10.85
N ALA A 131 -12.23 -15.99 -12.02
CA ALA A 131 -10.97 -16.00 -12.76
C ALA A 131 -9.84 -15.31 -11.99
N VAL A 132 -10.11 -14.14 -11.39
CA VAL A 132 -9.12 -13.42 -10.56
C VAL A 132 -8.75 -14.24 -9.33
N HIS A 133 -9.73 -14.83 -8.64
CA HIS A 133 -9.48 -15.69 -7.47
C HIS A 133 -8.65 -16.91 -7.83
N SER A 134 -8.98 -17.58 -8.94
CA SER A 134 -8.24 -18.77 -9.40
C SER A 134 -6.80 -18.43 -9.75
N TYR A 135 -6.58 -17.32 -10.47
CA TYR A 135 -5.24 -16.86 -10.81
C TYR A 135 -4.42 -16.49 -9.57
N ILE A 136 -4.98 -15.74 -8.62
CA ILE A 136 -4.27 -15.39 -7.38
C ILE A 136 -4.00 -16.63 -6.52
N ASP A 137 -4.95 -17.57 -6.39
CA ASP A 137 -4.76 -18.84 -5.65
C ASP A 137 -3.60 -19.67 -6.22
N GLU A 138 -3.55 -19.79 -7.55
CA GLU A 138 -2.48 -20.51 -8.25
C GLU A 138 -1.11 -19.84 -8.01
N ARG A 139 -1.00 -18.53 -8.26
CA ARG A 139 0.28 -17.81 -8.15
C ARG A 139 0.75 -17.69 -6.70
N LEU A 140 -0.15 -17.48 -5.76
CA LEU A 140 0.24 -17.46 -4.34
C LEU A 140 0.68 -18.84 -3.86
N THR A 141 0.09 -19.93 -4.37
CA THR A 141 0.55 -21.30 -4.05
C THR A 141 1.98 -21.54 -4.52
N GLU A 142 2.34 -21.06 -5.71
CA GLU A 142 3.71 -21.17 -6.24
C GLU A 142 4.74 -20.35 -5.44
N LEU A 143 4.31 -19.24 -4.85
CA LEU A 143 5.15 -18.30 -4.10
C LEU A 143 5.17 -18.56 -2.58
N GLU A 144 4.55 -19.63 -2.08
CA GLU A 144 4.58 -19.96 -0.66
C GLU A 144 5.98 -20.41 -0.20
N ALA A 145 6.40 -19.90 0.95
CA ALA A 145 7.55 -20.43 1.66
C ALA A 145 7.13 -21.72 2.38
N SER A 146 7.54 -22.87 1.83
CA SER A 146 7.21 -24.19 2.38
C SER A 146 7.64 -24.32 3.84
N GLY A 147 6.73 -24.80 4.70
CA GLY A 147 7.00 -25.08 6.11
C GLY A 147 6.98 -23.87 7.04
N GLN A 148 6.73 -22.65 6.55
CA GLN A 148 6.59 -21.47 7.40
C GLN A 148 5.14 -21.23 7.84
N PRO A 149 4.90 -20.79 9.09
CA PRO A 149 3.56 -20.39 9.54
C PRO A 149 3.07 -19.16 8.77
N ARG A 150 1.76 -18.92 8.73
CA ARG A 150 1.15 -17.87 7.90
C ARG A 150 1.72 -16.48 8.18
N LYS A 151 1.88 -16.10 9.45
CA LYS A 151 2.48 -14.81 9.84
C LYS A 151 3.91 -14.58 9.35
N ASP A 152 4.66 -15.65 9.10
CA ASP A 152 6.06 -15.59 8.66
C ASP A 152 6.17 -15.72 7.13
N GLN A 153 5.05 -15.94 6.42
CA GLN A 153 5.03 -15.94 4.96
C GLN A 153 5.35 -14.53 4.43
N PRO A 154 6.01 -14.43 3.25
CA PRO A 154 6.25 -13.16 2.55
C PRO A 154 5.02 -12.24 2.55
N PRO A 155 5.05 -10.99 3.01
CA PRO A 155 3.86 -10.14 2.99
C PRO A 155 3.33 -9.95 1.56
N VAL A 156 2.00 -9.85 1.41
CA VAL A 156 1.36 -9.55 0.11
C VAL A 156 1.05 -8.06 0.06
N ILE A 157 1.55 -7.38 -0.97
CA ILE A 157 1.30 -5.95 -1.17
C ILE A 157 0.53 -5.76 -2.47
N VAL A 158 -0.66 -5.17 -2.38
CA VAL A 158 -1.50 -4.83 -3.53
C VAL A 158 -1.17 -3.42 -4.00
N HIS A 159 -0.53 -3.34 -5.16
CA HIS A 159 -0.21 -2.11 -5.88
C HIS A 159 -1.26 -1.90 -6.97
N CYS A 160 -2.12 -0.91 -6.79
CA CYS A 160 -3.09 -0.53 -7.80
C CYS A 160 -2.82 0.89 -8.23
N TYR A 161 -2.71 1.09 -9.55
CA TYR A 161 -2.52 2.42 -10.12
C TYR A 161 -3.61 3.36 -9.60
N SER A 162 -3.21 4.48 -8.99
CA SER A 162 -4.10 5.38 -8.26
C SER A 162 -5.22 5.97 -9.14
N GLY A 163 -5.02 6.04 -10.46
CA GLY A 163 -6.07 6.48 -11.39
C GLY A 163 -7.17 5.44 -11.64
N LEU A 164 -6.96 4.16 -11.32
CA LEU A 164 -7.97 3.11 -11.54
C LEU A 164 -9.05 3.09 -10.43
N PRO A 165 -10.28 2.68 -10.77
CA PRO A 165 -11.30 2.42 -9.77
C PRO A 165 -10.88 1.42 -8.70
N TRP A 166 -11.11 1.75 -7.42
CA TRP A 166 -10.70 0.93 -6.26
C TRP A 166 -11.24 -0.52 -6.26
N LYS A 167 -12.30 -0.78 -7.02
CA LYS A 167 -12.90 -2.12 -7.15
C LYS A 167 -11.88 -3.18 -7.60
N PHE A 168 -10.90 -2.83 -8.44
CA PHE A 168 -9.89 -3.79 -8.88
C PHE A 168 -8.99 -4.21 -7.72
N SER A 169 -8.57 -3.24 -6.88
CA SER A 169 -7.82 -3.48 -5.66
C SER A 169 -8.62 -4.35 -4.68
N LEU A 170 -9.91 -4.08 -4.52
CA LEU A 170 -10.77 -4.84 -3.61
C LEU A 170 -10.96 -6.29 -4.06
N VAL A 171 -11.17 -6.55 -5.36
CA VAL A 171 -11.28 -7.91 -5.88
C VAL A 171 -9.98 -8.68 -5.69
N ALA A 172 -8.83 -8.05 -5.94
CA ALA A 172 -7.54 -8.67 -5.67
C ALA A 172 -7.32 -8.96 -4.18
N TYR A 173 -7.67 -8.01 -3.31
CA TYR A 173 -7.57 -8.19 -1.86
C TYR A 173 -8.50 -9.31 -1.36
N ASP A 174 -9.74 -9.36 -1.84
CA ASP A 174 -10.70 -10.41 -1.51
C ASP A 174 -10.17 -11.79 -1.95
N ALA A 175 -9.61 -11.89 -3.15
CA ALA A 175 -8.96 -13.10 -3.65
C ALA A 175 -7.81 -13.58 -2.74
N VAL A 176 -6.94 -12.65 -2.29
CA VAL A 176 -5.87 -12.97 -1.33
C VAL A 176 -6.47 -13.47 -0.02
N ARG A 177 -7.50 -12.80 0.51
CA ARG A 177 -8.15 -13.23 1.77
C ARG A 177 -8.87 -14.57 1.64
N ALA A 178 -9.47 -14.86 0.49
CA ALA A 178 -10.06 -16.16 0.19
C ALA A 178 -8.99 -17.27 0.18
N PHE A 179 -7.83 -17.01 -0.44
CA PHE A 179 -6.69 -17.91 -0.42
C PHE A 179 -6.17 -18.17 1.00
N GLU A 180 -5.95 -17.12 1.79
CA GLU A 180 -5.52 -17.24 3.19
C GLU A 180 -6.53 -18.05 4.01
N SER A 181 -7.83 -17.79 3.83
CA SER A 181 -8.90 -18.50 4.53
C SER A 181 -8.90 -19.99 4.21
N LYS A 182 -8.70 -20.36 2.94
CA LYS A 182 -8.55 -21.75 2.48
C LYS A 182 -7.35 -22.43 3.13
N LYS A 183 -6.20 -21.75 3.19
CA LYS A 183 -4.97 -22.27 3.83
C LYS A 183 -5.09 -22.41 5.36
N ALA A 184 -5.89 -21.56 6.00
CA ALA A 184 -6.16 -21.64 7.43
C ALA A 184 -7.33 -22.60 7.80
N GLY A 185 -7.87 -23.36 6.84
CA GLY A 185 -9.00 -24.26 7.08
C GLY A 185 -10.30 -23.52 7.46
N GLY A 186 -10.50 -22.29 6.95
CA GLY A 186 -11.71 -21.48 7.19
C GLY A 186 -11.76 -20.80 8.57
N LYS A 187 -10.63 -20.69 9.27
CA LYS A 187 -10.55 -20.12 10.62
C LYS A 187 -10.21 -18.63 10.68
N LEU A 188 -9.85 -17.99 9.57
CA LEU A 188 -9.37 -16.60 9.59
C LEU A 188 -10.37 -15.63 10.25
N ASN A 189 -9.85 -14.75 11.09
CA ASN A 189 -10.53 -13.62 11.73
C ASN A 189 -11.65 -13.97 12.73
N LYS A 190 -11.64 -15.15 13.36
CA LYS A 190 -12.67 -15.49 14.39
C LYS A 190 -12.27 -15.01 15.78
N VAL A 191 -10.99 -15.07 16.11
CA VAL A 191 -10.43 -14.59 17.38
C VAL A 191 -9.19 -13.72 17.16
N HIS A 192 -8.81 -12.94 18.18
CA HIS A 192 -7.63 -12.08 18.11
C HIS A 192 -6.33 -12.84 17.77
N ALA A 193 -6.18 -14.07 18.28
CA ALA A 193 -5.04 -14.92 17.96
C ALA A 193 -4.95 -15.22 16.46
N ASP A 194 -6.08 -15.42 15.76
CA ASP A 194 -6.08 -15.66 14.31
C ASP A 194 -5.54 -14.46 13.52
N LEU A 195 -5.72 -13.24 14.04
CA LEU A 195 -5.19 -12.02 13.43
C LEU A 195 -3.68 -11.89 13.62
N LEU A 196 -3.17 -12.32 14.77
CA LEU A 196 -1.74 -12.31 15.07
C LEU A 196 -0.96 -13.35 14.27
N ASP A 197 -1.62 -14.47 13.95
CA ASP A 197 -1.04 -15.55 13.14
C ASP A 197 -1.31 -15.40 11.65
N ALA A 198 -2.11 -14.42 11.21
CA ALA A 198 -2.42 -14.18 9.81
C ALA A 198 -1.21 -13.58 9.06
N ARG A 199 -1.08 -13.96 7.78
CA ARG A 199 -0.16 -13.32 6.85
C ARG A 199 -0.53 -11.84 6.68
N GLU A 200 0.48 -10.99 6.63
CA GLU A 200 0.31 -9.58 6.33
C GLU A 200 -0.15 -9.40 4.87
N VAL A 201 -1.24 -8.64 4.70
CA VAL A 201 -1.78 -8.25 3.40
C VAL A 201 -2.11 -6.76 3.47
N THR A 202 -1.41 -5.95 2.68
CA THR A 202 -1.51 -4.50 2.71
C THR A 202 -1.73 -3.93 1.32
N PHE A 203 -2.20 -2.68 1.27
CA PHE A 203 -2.22 -1.89 0.04
C PHE A 203 -0.97 -1.03 0.02
N ALA A 204 -0.34 -0.91 -1.14
CA ALA A 204 0.70 0.08 -1.34
C ALA A 204 0.13 1.49 -1.08
N PRO A 205 0.88 2.38 -0.42
CA PRO A 205 0.40 3.73 -0.17
C PRO A 205 0.13 4.44 -1.52
N PRO A 206 -1.05 5.06 -1.70
CA PRO A 206 -1.33 5.80 -2.91
C PRO A 206 -0.35 6.97 -2.99
N ARG A 207 0.40 7.06 -4.09
CA ARG A 207 1.35 8.16 -4.30
C ARG A 207 0.64 9.44 -4.71
N ILE A 208 -0.47 9.33 -5.44
CA ILE A 208 -1.21 10.49 -5.93
C ILE A 208 -2.18 10.98 -4.85
N ARG A 209 -1.73 11.93 -4.02
CA ARG A 209 -2.64 12.79 -3.23
C ARG A 209 -2.92 14.12 -3.93
N ASN A 210 -1.99 14.59 -4.76
CA ASN A 210 -2.10 15.81 -5.56
C ASN A 210 -1.66 15.48 -6.99
N TYR A 211 -2.46 15.81 -8.00
CA TYR A 211 -2.24 15.40 -9.38
C TYR A 211 -1.18 16.26 -10.06
N SER A 212 0.01 15.72 -10.33
CA SER A 212 0.84 16.19 -11.45
C SER A 212 0.95 15.11 -12.53
N ALA A 213 0.94 15.52 -13.80
CA ALA A 213 1.06 14.60 -14.94
C ALA A 213 2.35 13.75 -14.89
N ASN A 214 3.41 14.32 -14.31
CA ASN A 214 4.68 13.64 -14.13
C ASN A 214 4.62 12.51 -13.09
N GLU A 215 3.79 12.65 -12.05
CA GLU A 215 3.64 11.61 -11.02
C GLU A 215 2.89 10.38 -11.52
N MET A 216 1.93 10.55 -12.46
CA MET A 216 1.19 9.43 -13.06
C MET A 216 2.12 8.48 -13.83
N GLY A 217 3.01 9.04 -14.65
CA GLY A 217 4.00 8.25 -15.39
C GLY A 217 4.99 7.51 -14.49
N ASN A 218 5.42 8.16 -13.40
CA ASN A 218 6.32 7.55 -12.42
C ASN A 218 5.65 6.41 -11.66
N GLU A 219 4.40 6.58 -11.22
CA GLU A 219 3.66 5.51 -10.55
C GLU A 219 3.47 4.29 -11.46
N LEU A 220 3.04 4.50 -12.70
CA LEU A 220 2.92 3.42 -13.68
C LEU A 220 4.25 2.73 -13.94
N TYR A 221 5.33 3.50 -14.11
CA TYR A 221 6.67 2.95 -14.26
C TYR A 221 7.01 2.01 -13.10
N GLU A 222 6.84 2.45 -11.87
CA GLU A 222 7.14 1.62 -10.69
C GLU A 222 6.29 0.35 -10.66
N ILE A 223 4.97 0.48 -10.76
CA ILE A 223 4.04 -0.66 -10.70
C ILE A 223 4.34 -1.68 -11.80
N VAL A 224 4.55 -1.23 -13.03
CA VAL A 224 4.83 -2.10 -14.18
C VAL A 224 6.18 -2.82 -14.01
N HIS A 225 7.14 -2.23 -13.30
CA HIS A 225 8.47 -2.80 -13.08
C HIS A 225 8.61 -3.65 -11.79
N LEU A 226 7.58 -3.68 -10.92
CA LEU A 226 7.56 -4.57 -9.75
C LEU A 226 7.74 -6.05 -10.12
N ARG A 227 8.37 -6.80 -9.22
CA ARG A 227 8.57 -8.25 -9.31
C ARG A 227 7.97 -8.96 -8.11
#